data_AF-A0A0P7YPL8-F1
#
_entry.id   AF-A0A0P7YPL8-F1
#
_cell.length_a   1.000
_cell.length_b   1.000
_cell.length_c   1.000
_cell.angle_alpha   90.00
_cell.angle_beta   90.00
_cell.angle_gamma   90.00
#
_symmetry.space_group_name_H-M   'P 1'
#
loop_
_entity.id
_entity.type
_entity.pdbx_description
1 polymer ?
#
loop_
_entity_poly.entity_id
_entity_poly.type
_entity_poly.pdbx_seq_one_letter_code
_entity_poly.pdbx_strand_id
1 'polypeptide(L)'
;MMSEQDWSTKKVAAIIAGVGAISLLPGALLLSAQAQTTYLDVSNDYWAQPFIRQLSQANILTGYPDGTFKPQQAIDRDEYAAVLRQAFNAEPVKFIPQASTFEDVPTDYWANDAIKETYEAGFLGTPKPNKFEPKTEITRVNAIVALVEGLGSEQILANAPTIVALPAAAESVQPVRRQKAANPLMFPIAATTVMQLFAPPAQAVPPSAQANSTNPDSGTAAPLDLSQYYADADTIPDYAQDEVAIATEAGLIVNYPDPKLFNPNQPISRGETAALIYQVLENRGELEPLPADSDLVKYVVKPKPQITQDD
;
A
#
# COMPACT_ATOMS: atom_id res chain seq x y z
N MET A 1 54.02 6.78 -75.14
CA MET A 1 55.04 5.89 -74.56
C MET A 1 54.27 4.89 -73.69
N MET A 2 53.82 3.72 -74.18
CA MET A 2 54.61 2.49 -74.50
C MET A 2 55.68 2.26 -73.42
N SER A 3 55.74 1.14 -72.69
CA SER A 3 55.35 -0.23 -73.01
C SER A 3 55.46 -1.14 -71.76
N GLU A 4 54.67 -2.23 -71.74
CA GLU A 4 55.02 -3.66 -71.49
C GLU A 4 55.93 -4.02 -70.29
N GLN A 5 55.53 -4.86 -69.32
CA GLN A 5 55.21 -6.31 -69.36
C GLN A 5 56.46 -7.22 -69.41
N ASP A 6 56.76 -7.89 -68.29
CA ASP A 6 57.43 -9.21 -68.12
C ASP A 6 57.60 -9.48 -66.60
N TRP A 7 57.50 -10.67 -65.98
CA TRP A 7 57.60 -12.06 -66.43
C TRP A 7 57.03 -13.05 -65.37
N SER A 8 56.25 -14.02 -65.86
CA SER A 8 56.08 -15.45 -65.53
C SER A 8 56.06 -16.06 -64.10
N THR A 9 54.92 -16.75 -63.87
CA THR A 9 54.70 -18.19 -63.58
C THR A 9 55.52 -18.90 -62.49
N LYS A 10 54.85 -19.18 -61.36
CA LYS A 10 54.73 -20.55 -60.83
C LYS A 10 53.29 -20.82 -60.39
N LYS A 11 52.73 -21.89 -60.96
CA LYS A 11 51.42 -22.43 -60.65
C LYS A 11 51.43 -23.00 -59.22
N VAL A 12 50.50 -22.55 -58.38
CA VAL A 12 49.94 -23.40 -57.31
C VAL A 12 48.44 -23.17 -57.34
N ALA A 13 47.74 -24.16 -57.90
CA ALA A 13 46.31 -24.28 -57.77
C ALA A 13 45.99 -24.67 -56.31
N ALA A 14 45.18 -23.87 -55.63
CA ALA A 14 44.42 -24.30 -54.48
C ALA A 14 42.97 -23.92 -54.74
N ILE A 15 42.25 -24.89 -55.32
CA ILE A 15 40.80 -24.90 -55.37
C ILE A 15 40.33 -25.15 -53.95
N ILE A 16 39.80 -24.13 -53.27
CA ILE A 16 38.88 -24.33 -52.15
C ILE A 16 37.58 -23.65 -52.56
N ALA A 17 36.55 -24.47 -52.70
CA ALA A 17 35.19 -24.06 -52.95
C ALA A 17 34.77 -23.02 -51.89
N GLY A 18 34.63 -21.77 -52.32
CA GLY A 18 33.92 -20.76 -51.55
C GLY A 18 32.44 -21.11 -51.56
N VAL A 19 32.00 -21.87 -50.55
CA VAL A 19 30.59 -21.94 -50.19
C VAL A 19 30.17 -20.52 -49.85
N GLY A 20 29.32 -19.93 -50.68
CA GLY A 20 28.59 -18.72 -50.32
C GLY A 20 27.75 -19.03 -49.09
N ALA A 21 28.24 -18.65 -47.91
CA ALA A 21 27.44 -18.66 -46.71
C ALA A 21 26.41 -17.53 -46.84
N ILE A 22 25.18 -17.91 -47.22
CA ILE A 22 24.01 -17.11 -46.89
C ILE A 22 23.99 -17.06 -45.37
N SER A 23 24.41 -15.94 -44.78
CA SER A 23 24.17 -15.65 -43.37
C SER A 23 22.65 -15.53 -43.18
N LEU A 24 21.99 -16.66 -42.97
CA LEU A 24 20.72 -16.69 -42.27
C LEU A 24 21.01 -16.18 -40.86
N LEU A 25 20.70 -14.90 -40.61
CA LEU A 25 20.53 -14.45 -39.24
C LEU A 25 19.53 -15.42 -38.59
N PRO A 26 19.89 -16.13 -37.51
CA PRO A 26 18.88 -16.81 -36.72
C PRO A 26 17.92 -15.73 -36.28
N GLY A 27 16.65 -15.84 -36.69
CA GLY A 27 15.61 -14.92 -36.28
C GLY A 27 15.64 -14.81 -34.76
N ALA A 28 15.81 -13.60 -34.26
CA ALA A 28 15.59 -13.32 -32.85
C ALA A 28 14.13 -13.71 -32.57
N LEU A 29 13.95 -14.85 -31.90
CA LEU A 29 12.68 -15.16 -31.27
C LEU A 29 12.48 -14.07 -30.22
N LEU A 30 11.67 -13.08 -30.54
CA LEU A 30 11.07 -12.23 -29.53
C LEU A 30 10.12 -13.15 -28.76
N LEU A 31 10.61 -13.80 -27.71
CA LEU A 31 9.71 -14.40 -26.72
C LEU A 31 8.99 -13.23 -26.07
N SER A 32 7.72 -13.02 -26.45
CA SER A 32 6.82 -12.25 -25.61
C SER A 32 6.67 -13.02 -24.30
N ALA A 33 7.17 -12.45 -23.20
CA ALA A 33 6.81 -12.93 -21.88
C ALA A 33 5.30 -12.69 -21.74
N GLN A 34 4.49 -13.74 -21.90
CA GLN A 34 3.08 -13.64 -21.58
C GLN A 34 2.96 -13.49 -20.07
N ALA A 35 2.22 -12.46 -19.62
CA ALA A 35 1.94 -12.29 -18.20
C ALA A 35 1.22 -13.55 -17.70
N GLN A 36 1.83 -14.26 -16.75
CA GLN A 36 1.18 -15.40 -16.10
C GLN A 36 0.08 -14.84 -15.20
N THR A 37 -1.18 -15.16 -15.51
CA THR A 37 -2.36 -14.62 -14.82
C THR A 37 -3.11 -15.66 -13.99
N THR A 38 -2.59 -16.90 -13.98
CA THR A 38 -3.12 -18.04 -13.23
C THR A 38 -1.96 -18.73 -12.52
N TYR A 39 -2.22 -19.27 -11.33
CA TYR A 39 -1.19 -19.88 -10.50
C TYR A 39 -1.66 -21.22 -9.96
N LEU A 40 -0.73 -22.16 -9.77
CA LEU A 40 -1.05 -23.54 -9.37
C LEU A 40 -1.71 -23.63 -7.99
N ASP A 41 -1.46 -22.65 -7.13
CA ASP A 41 -1.88 -22.57 -5.73
C ASP A 41 -2.92 -21.45 -5.48
N VAL A 42 -3.46 -20.85 -6.54
CA VAL A 42 -4.55 -19.87 -6.47
C VAL A 42 -5.77 -20.44 -7.17
N SER A 43 -6.72 -20.94 -6.37
CA SER A 43 -8.00 -21.42 -6.90
C SER A 43 -8.85 -20.26 -7.45
N ASN A 44 -9.73 -20.53 -8.41
CA ASN A 44 -10.63 -19.54 -9.00
C ASN A 44 -11.63 -18.94 -7.99
N ASP A 45 -11.92 -19.65 -6.91
CA ASP A 45 -12.77 -19.21 -5.80
C ASP A 45 -11.98 -18.62 -4.62
N TYR A 46 -10.64 -18.52 -4.73
CA TYR A 46 -9.84 -17.87 -3.72
C TYR A 46 -10.15 -16.38 -3.67
N TRP A 47 -10.41 -15.84 -2.47
CA TRP A 47 -10.94 -14.49 -2.30
C TRP A 47 -10.08 -13.38 -2.94
N ALA A 48 -8.75 -13.53 -2.92
CA ALA A 48 -7.83 -12.57 -3.50
C ALA A 48 -7.46 -12.85 -4.97
N GLN A 49 -8.02 -13.91 -5.57
CA GLN A 49 -7.78 -14.27 -6.97
C GLN A 49 -7.98 -13.11 -7.96
N PRO A 50 -9.04 -12.28 -7.89
CA PRO A 50 -9.20 -11.20 -8.85
C PRO A 50 -8.13 -10.11 -8.69
N PHE A 51 -7.73 -9.78 -7.47
CA PHE A 51 -6.64 -8.82 -7.22
C PHE A 51 -5.31 -9.33 -7.75
N ILE A 52 -5.00 -10.59 -7.45
CA ILE A 52 -3.80 -11.29 -7.92
C ILE A 52 -3.74 -11.27 -9.45
N ARG A 53 -4.85 -11.59 -10.12
CA ARG A 53 -4.94 -11.60 -11.58
C ARG A 53 -4.67 -10.21 -12.17
N GLN A 54 -5.30 -9.17 -11.62
CA GLN A 54 -5.15 -7.80 -12.13
C GLN A 54 -3.72 -7.27 -11.94
N LEU A 55 -3.13 -7.46 -10.76
CA LEU A 55 -1.74 -7.06 -10.53
C LEU A 55 -0.74 -7.86 -11.35
N SER A 56 -1.03 -9.13 -11.64
CA SER A 56 -0.19 -9.93 -12.55
C SER A 56 -0.29 -9.44 -14.00
N GLN A 57 -1.48 -9.04 -14.46
CA GLN A 57 -1.69 -8.44 -15.79
C GLN A 57 -0.97 -7.11 -15.94
N ALA A 58 -0.97 -6.29 -14.89
CA ALA A 58 -0.25 -5.03 -14.82
C ALA A 58 1.28 -5.20 -14.62
N ASN A 59 1.77 -6.44 -14.44
CA ASN A 59 3.16 -6.74 -14.11
C ASN A 59 3.64 -6.02 -12.83
N ILE A 60 2.76 -5.93 -11.83
CA ILE A 60 3.02 -5.27 -10.53
C ILE A 60 3.42 -6.28 -9.47
N LEU A 61 2.61 -7.32 -9.31
CA LEU A 61 2.87 -8.40 -8.37
C LEU A 61 2.62 -9.72 -9.09
N THR A 62 3.71 -10.39 -9.46
CA THR A 62 3.71 -11.65 -10.18
C THR A 62 4.10 -12.81 -9.26
N GLY A 63 3.75 -14.02 -9.67
CA GLY A 63 4.15 -15.25 -8.98
C GLY A 63 5.59 -15.66 -9.28
N TYR A 64 5.98 -16.77 -8.67
CA TYR A 64 7.33 -17.31 -8.73
C TYR A 64 7.56 -18.14 -10.01
N PRO A 65 8.83 -18.35 -10.40
CA PRO A 65 9.18 -19.16 -11.57
C PRO A 65 8.67 -20.61 -11.53
N ASP A 66 8.30 -21.12 -10.36
CA ASP A 66 7.70 -22.45 -10.16
C ASP A 66 6.20 -22.50 -10.50
N GLY A 67 5.60 -21.37 -10.91
CA GLY A 67 4.18 -21.27 -11.28
C GLY A 67 3.24 -21.04 -10.10
N THR A 68 3.76 -20.81 -8.90
CA THR A 68 2.98 -20.49 -7.69
C THR A 68 2.92 -18.99 -7.42
N PHE A 69 1.91 -18.54 -6.68
CA PHE A 69 1.82 -17.17 -6.15
C PHE A 69 2.13 -17.11 -4.66
N LYS A 70 1.86 -18.17 -3.92
CA LYS A 70 1.98 -18.28 -2.45
C LYS A 70 1.12 -17.25 -1.71
N PRO A 71 -0.20 -17.21 -1.98
CA PRO A 71 -1.05 -16.12 -1.50
C PRO A 71 -1.21 -16.08 0.02
N GLN A 72 -1.01 -17.19 0.72
CA GLN A 72 -1.09 -17.28 2.17
C GLN A 72 0.26 -17.07 2.88
N GLN A 73 1.35 -16.96 2.13
CA GLN A 73 2.67 -16.75 2.71
C GLN A 73 2.83 -15.29 3.10
N ALA A 74 3.40 -15.04 4.29
CA ALA A 74 3.83 -13.70 4.69
C ALA A 74 4.88 -13.14 3.71
N ILE A 75 4.85 -11.82 3.52
CA ILE A 75 5.83 -11.12 2.68
C ILE A 75 6.94 -10.51 3.55
N ASP A 76 8.18 -10.70 3.09
CA ASP A 76 9.35 -10.05 3.67
C ASP A 76 9.37 -8.55 3.31
N ARG A 77 10.05 -7.73 4.13
CA ARG A 77 10.20 -6.30 3.89
C ARG A 77 10.86 -5.95 2.56
N ASP A 78 11.82 -6.74 2.11
CA ASP A 78 12.50 -6.53 0.82
C ASP A 78 11.58 -6.79 -0.38
N GLU A 79 10.73 -7.80 -0.27
CA GLU A 79 9.77 -8.15 -1.28
C GLU A 79 8.62 -7.15 -1.30
N TYR A 80 8.18 -6.67 -0.14
CA TYR A 80 7.25 -5.55 -0.09
C TYR A 80 7.83 -4.28 -0.75
N ALA A 81 9.11 -3.97 -0.52
CA ALA A 81 9.79 -2.86 -1.20
C ALA A 81 9.79 -3.03 -2.72
N ALA A 82 10.03 -4.25 -3.22
CA ALA A 82 9.98 -4.54 -4.66
C ALA A 82 8.58 -4.34 -5.24
N VAL A 83 7.53 -4.74 -4.51
CA VAL A 83 6.14 -4.50 -4.92
C VAL A 83 5.82 -3.02 -4.95
N LEU A 84 6.21 -2.26 -3.93
CA LEU A 84 5.98 -0.82 -3.88
C LEU A 84 6.69 -0.08 -5.02
N ARG A 85 7.96 -0.40 -5.28
CA ARG A 85 8.72 0.17 -6.42
C ARG A 85 8.04 -0.12 -7.75
N GLN A 86 7.53 -1.33 -7.93
CA GLN A 86 6.89 -1.73 -9.17
C GLN A 86 5.49 -1.08 -9.32
N ALA A 87 4.76 -0.93 -8.23
CA ALA A 87 3.41 -0.34 -8.22
C ALA A 87 3.43 1.18 -8.33
N PHE A 88 4.41 1.85 -7.70
CA PHE A 88 4.40 3.28 -7.50
C PHE A 88 5.73 3.90 -7.95
N ASN A 89 5.67 4.66 -9.04
CA ASN A 89 6.78 5.51 -9.48
C ASN A 89 6.77 6.82 -8.67
N ALA A 90 7.11 6.74 -7.39
CA ALA A 90 7.12 7.89 -6.49
C ALA A 90 8.44 8.67 -6.56
N GLU A 91 8.33 9.99 -6.46
CA GLU A 91 9.50 10.87 -6.43
C GLU A 91 10.21 10.79 -5.06
N PRO A 92 11.55 10.79 -5.04
CA PRO A 92 12.30 10.82 -3.79
C PRO A 92 11.97 12.05 -2.92
N VAL A 93 11.64 11.83 -1.65
CA VAL A 93 11.48 12.89 -0.64
C VAL A 93 12.76 13.13 0.15
N LYS A 94 13.71 12.19 0.10
CA LYS A 94 15.06 12.29 0.66
C LYS A 94 16.04 11.56 -0.26
N PHE A 95 17.32 11.93 -0.17
CA PHE A 95 18.40 11.30 -0.93
C PHE A 95 19.46 10.72 0.00
N ILE A 96 19.86 9.47 -0.24
CA ILE A 96 20.92 8.79 0.50
C ILE A 96 22.15 8.56 -0.39
N PRO A 97 23.38 8.67 0.16
CA PRO A 97 24.60 8.37 -0.61
C PRO A 97 24.62 6.93 -1.13
N GLN A 98 25.19 6.72 -2.32
CA GLN A 98 25.25 5.44 -3.04
C GLN A 98 26.06 4.32 -2.35
N ALA A 99 26.83 4.60 -1.30
CA ALA A 99 27.51 3.56 -0.53
C ALA A 99 26.49 2.81 0.35
N SER A 100 26.62 1.48 0.47
CA SER A 100 25.75 0.56 1.25
C SER A 100 25.04 1.27 2.40
N THR A 101 23.85 1.81 2.14
CA THR A 101 23.21 2.72 3.10
C THR A 101 22.79 1.97 4.34
N PHE A 102 22.51 0.68 4.17
CA PHE A 102 22.19 -0.25 5.23
C PHE A 102 23.30 -1.28 5.35
N GLU A 103 23.68 -1.58 6.59
CA GLU A 103 24.74 -2.53 6.92
C GLU A 103 24.35 -3.98 6.57
N ASP A 104 23.05 -4.26 6.52
CA ASP A 104 22.45 -5.56 6.29
C ASP A 104 21.89 -5.75 4.87
N VAL A 105 22.18 -4.82 3.95
CA VAL A 105 21.78 -4.90 2.54
C VAL A 105 23.03 -4.78 1.66
N PRO A 106 23.56 -5.91 1.17
CA PRO A 106 24.66 -5.90 0.19
C PRO A 106 24.31 -5.09 -1.07
N THR A 107 25.32 -4.51 -1.71
CA THR A 107 25.14 -3.72 -2.95
C THR A 107 24.66 -4.56 -4.14
N ASP A 108 24.97 -5.85 -4.15
CA ASP A 108 24.53 -6.83 -5.15
C ASP A 108 23.25 -7.57 -4.75
N TYR A 109 22.60 -7.15 -3.67
CA TYR A 109 21.34 -7.72 -3.23
C TYR A 109 20.23 -7.44 -4.25
N TRP A 110 19.43 -8.45 -4.58
CA TRP A 110 18.41 -8.35 -5.63
C TRP A 110 17.39 -7.22 -5.40
N ALA A 111 17.10 -6.90 -4.13
CA ALA A 111 16.19 -5.82 -3.75
C ALA A 111 16.92 -4.51 -3.40
N ASN A 112 18.22 -4.36 -3.65
CA ASN A 112 18.99 -3.17 -3.25
C ASN A 112 18.34 -1.88 -3.77
N ASP A 113 18.07 -1.82 -5.08
CA ASP A 113 17.40 -0.67 -5.70
C ASP A 113 16.00 -0.44 -5.14
N ALA A 114 15.22 -1.51 -4.97
CA ALA A 114 13.87 -1.42 -4.40
C ALA A 114 13.86 -0.85 -2.99
N ILE A 115 14.75 -1.34 -2.14
CA ILE A 115 14.93 -0.87 -0.77
C ILE A 115 15.37 0.60 -0.77
N LYS A 116 16.34 0.96 -1.62
CA LYS A 116 16.84 2.32 -1.73
C LYS A 116 15.75 3.30 -2.16
N GLU A 117 15.10 3.02 -3.28
CA GLU A 117 14.10 3.90 -3.90
C GLU A 117 12.88 4.06 -2.99
N THR A 118 12.37 2.97 -2.41
CA THR A 118 11.22 3.05 -1.48
C THR A 118 11.56 3.73 -0.16
N TYR A 119 12.79 3.57 0.32
CA TYR A 119 13.27 4.35 1.45
C TYR A 119 13.31 5.83 1.10
N GLU A 120 13.93 6.21 -0.02
CA GLU A 120 14.04 7.59 -0.49
C GLU A 120 12.70 8.26 -0.79
N ALA A 121 11.74 7.51 -1.31
CA ALA A 121 10.36 7.94 -1.54
C ALA A 121 9.52 8.01 -0.26
N GLY A 122 10.04 7.55 0.88
CA GLY A 122 9.34 7.66 2.17
C GLY A 122 8.34 6.54 2.45
N PHE A 123 8.25 5.51 1.61
CA PHE A 123 7.40 4.36 1.89
C PHE A 123 7.91 3.53 3.07
N LEU A 124 9.22 3.28 3.14
CA LEU A 124 9.77 2.37 4.13
C LEU A 124 10.87 3.04 4.95
N GLY A 125 10.67 3.06 6.26
CA GLY A 125 11.71 3.40 7.23
C GLY A 125 12.58 2.20 7.61
N THR A 126 13.53 2.44 8.52
CA THR A 126 14.38 1.40 9.12
C THR A 126 13.97 1.14 10.57
N PRO A 127 13.75 -0.11 11.00
CA PRO A 127 13.45 -0.43 12.39
C PRO A 127 14.57 -0.06 13.37
N LYS A 128 15.82 -0.10 12.89
CA LYS A 128 17.03 0.26 13.65
C LYS A 128 17.92 1.17 12.79
N PRO A 129 18.74 2.03 13.41
CA PRO A 129 19.70 2.84 12.66
C PRO A 129 20.56 1.97 11.73
N ASN A 130 20.64 2.37 10.46
CA ASN A 130 21.41 1.71 9.40
C ASN A 130 21.08 0.22 9.12
N LYS A 131 19.93 -0.30 9.59
CA LYS A 131 19.51 -1.67 9.30
C LYS A 131 18.09 -1.70 8.73
N PHE A 132 17.96 -2.22 7.53
CA PHE A 132 16.67 -2.33 6.85
C PHE A 132 15.87 -3.57 7.28
N GLU A 133 16.57 -4.61 7.73
CA GLU A 133 16.03 -5.93 8.08
C GLU A 133 15.23 -6.55 6.93
N PRO A 134 15.87 -6.81 5.76
CA PRO A 134 15.17 -7.20 4.53
C PRO A 134 14.38 -8.50 4.63
N LYS A 135 14.82 -9.43 5.48
CA LYS A 135 14.24 -10.78 5.68
C LYS A 135 13.30 -10.89 6.88
N THR A 136 12.83 -9.76 7.38
CA THR A 136 11.80 -9.72 8.40
C THR A 136 10.44 -9.56 7.72
N GLU A 137 9.46 -10.35 8.14
CA GLU A 137 8.08 -10.23 7.69
C GLU A 137 7.51 -8.85 8.07
N ILE A 138 6.80 -8.20 7.15
CA ILE A 138 6.14 -6.93 7.44
C ILE A 138 4.75 -7.18 8.05
N THR A 139 4.43 -6.47 9.13
CA THR A 139 3.09 -6.53 9.73
C THR A 139 2.08 -5.78 8.86
N ARG A 140 0.81 -6.18 8.96
CA ARG A 140 -0.31 -5.55 8.24
C ARG A 140 -0.40 -4.05 8.48
N VAL A 141 -0.26 -3.61 9.74
CA VAL A 141 -0.28 -2.18 10.06
C VAL A 141 0.89 -1.44 9.41
N ASN A 142 2.10 -2.00 9.43
CA ASN A 142 3.27 -1.36 8.85
C ASN A 142 3.20 -1.30 7.31
N ALA A 143 2.55 -2.27 6.66
CA ALA A 143 2.31 -2.22 5.22
C ALA A 143 1.38 -1.05 4.85
N ILE A 144 0.35 -0.80 5.65
CA ILE A 144 -0.60 0.31 5.44
C ILE A 144 0.05 1.66 5.72
N VAL A 145 0.75 1.80 6.85
CA VAL A 145 1.51 3.01 7.19
C VAL A 145 2.47 3.35 6.05
N ALA A 146 3.22 2.37 5.55
CA ALA A 146 4.15 2.56 4.44
C ALA A 146 3.48 3.15 3.18
N LEU A 147 2.27 2.69 2.84
CA LEU A 147 1.53 3.21 1.69
C LEU A 147 1.04 4.64 1.93
N VAL A 148 0.50 4.91 3.10
CA VAL A 148 -0.04 6.24 3.41
C VAL A 148 1.07 7.28 3.50
N GLU A 149 2.18 6.94 4.15
CA GLU A 149 3.37 7.80 4.21
C GLU A 149 3.99 8.03 2.83
N GLY A 150 4.19 6.97 2.05
CA GLY A 150 4.86 7.05 0.75
C GLY A 150 4.04 7.76 -0.34
N LEU A 151 2.71 7.70 -0.26
CA LEU A 151 1.83 8.36 -1.24
C LEU A 151 1.36 9.75 -0.80
N GLY A 152 1.36 10.01 0.51
CA GLY A 152 0.82 11.22 1.09
C GLY A 152 -0.70 11.17 1.25
N SER A 153 -1.17 11.56 2.43
CA SER A 153 -2.59 11.54 2.82
C SER A 153 -3.48 12.37 1.89
N GLU A 154 -3.01 13.52 1.42
CA GLU A 154 -3.76 14.39 0.51
C GLU A 154 -4.13 13.69 -0.80
N GLN A 155 -3.19 12.92 -1.38
CA GLN A 155 -3.43 12.20 -2.63
C GLN A 155 -4.41 11.04 -2.44
N ILE A 156 -4.29 10.32 -1.31
CA ILE A 156 -5.18 9.22 -0.97
C ILE A 156 -6.61 9.73 -0.73
N LEU A 157 -6.76 10.79 0.06
CA LEU A 157 -8.08 11.34 0.41
C LEU A 157 -8.74 12.10 -0.74
N ALA A 158 -7.97 12.71 -1.65
CA ALA A 158 -8.51 13.39 -2.83
C ALA A 158 -9.33 12.47 -3.74
N ASN A 159 -9.03 11.17 -3.72
CA ASN A 159 -9.73 10.16 -4.51
C ASN A 159 -10.69 9.29 -3.67
N ALA A 160 -10.87 9.61 -2.37
CA ALA A 160 -11.78 8.87 -1.51
C ALA A 160 -13.20 8.91 -2.08
N PRO A 161 -13.97 7.81 -1.97
CA PRO A 161 -15.34 7.77 -2.47
C PRO A 161 -16.16 8.87 -1.80
N THR A 162 -16.63 9.84 -2.58
CA THR A 162 -17.44 10.93 -2.05
C THR A 162 -18.74 10.36 -1.48
N ILE A 163 -18.89 10.39 -0.16
CA ILE A 163 -20.19 10.13 0.46
C ILE A 163 -21.08 11.32 0.16
N VAL A 164 -21.86 11.23 -0.92
CA VAL A 164 -22.97 12.15 -1.12
C VAL A 164 -23.96 11.87 0.01
N ALA A 165 -24.06 12.78 0.98
CA ALA A 165 -25.16 12.76 1.94
C ALA A 165 -26.45 12.70 1.12
N LEU A 166 -27.27 11.66 1.30
CA LEU A 166 -28.61 11.65 0.71
C LEU A 166 -29.27 12.97 1.16
N PRO A 167 -29.85 13.77 0.26
CA PRO A 167 -30.66 14.91 0.70
C PRO A 167 -31.68 14.34 1.68
N ALA A 168 -31.70 14.87 2.90
CA ALA A 168 -32.65 14.51 3.93
C ALA A 168 -34.02 14.41 3.26
N ALA A 169 -34.57 13.19 3.22
CA ALA A 169 -35.88 12.96 2.64
C ALA A 169 -36.82 13.95 3.30
N ALA A 170 -37.36 14.89 2.50
CA ALA A 170 -38.19 15.98 2.99
C ALA A 170 -39.19 15.41 3.99
N GLU A 171 -38.97 15.71 5.28
CA GLU A 171 -39.88 15.29 6.32
C GLU A 171 -41.25 15.85 5.95
N SER A 172 -42.19 14.96 5.68
CA SER A 172 -43.59 15.31 5.56
C SER A 172 -43.98 15.99 6.87
N VAL A 173 -44.11 17.31 6.82
CA VAL A 173 -44.55 18.17 7.93
C VAL A 173 -45.81 17.57 8.56
N GLN A 174 -45.65 16.87 9.69
CA GLN A 174 -46.79 16.47 10.51
C GLN A 174 -47.22 17.67 11.36
N PRO A 175 -48.53 17.97 11.47
CA PRO A 175 -48.98 19.13 12.24
C PRO A 175 -48.68 18.95 13.72
N VAL A 176 -47.89 19.88 14.26
CA VAL A 176 -47.52 20.01 15.67
C VAL A 176 -48.77 19.99 16.55
N ARG A 177 -48.95 18.92 17.33
CA ARG A 177 -49.95 18.84 18.39
C ARG A 177 -49.41 19.60 19.61
N ARG A 178 -49.92 20.82 19.84
CA ARG A 178 -49.66 21.62 21.06
C ARG A 178 -49.84 20.76 22.31
N GLN A 179 -48.74 20.42 23.01
CA GLN A 179 -48.79 19.93 24.38
C GLN A 179 -48.76 21.14 25.33
N LYS A 180 -49.75 21.17 26.23
CA LYS A 180 -49.98 22.22 27.21
C LYS A 180 -49.10 21.97 28.44
N ALA A 181 -48.40 23.01 28.88
CA ALA A 181 -47.47 23.00 30.00
C ALA A 181 -48.11 22.60 31.35
N ALA A 182 -47.32 21.93 32.19
CA ALA A 182 -47.41 21.99 33.64
C ALA A 182 -45.98 21.98 34.23
N ASN A 183 -45.72 22.91 35.13
CA ASN A 183 -44.43 23.28 35.72
C ASN A 183 -44.42 22.89 37.22
N PRO A 184 -43.34 23.12 38.01
CA PRO A 184 -42.31 22.14 38.40
C PRO A 184 -42.32 21.85 39.92
N LEU A 185 -41.44 20.96 40.41
CA LEU A 185 -41.19 20.82 41.85
C LEU A 185 -39.69 20.63 42.15
N MET A 186 -39.11 21.66 42.77
CA MET A 186 -37.78 21.71 43.37
C MET A 186 -37.71 20.95 44.68
N PHE A 187 -36.57 20.31 44.98
CA PHE A 187 -36.04 20.17 46.36
C PHE A 187 -34.49 20.06 46.37
N PRO A 188 -33.81 20.47 47.47
CA PRO A 188 -32.40 20.92 47.47
C PRO A 188 -31.33 19.95 48.07
N ILE A 189 -30.08 20.29 47.71
CA ILE A 189 -28.71 20.09 48.26
C ILE A 189 -28.47 19.31 49.58
N ALA A 190 -27.49 18.38 49.54
CA ALA A 190 -26.44 18.13 50.56
C ALA A 190 -25.22 17.48 49.85
N ALA A 191 -24.02 18.10 49.74
CA ALA A 191 -22.90 18.16 50.71
C ALA A 191 -22.55 16.77 51.27
N THR A 192 -21.46 16.08 50.91
CA THR A 192 -20.06 16.28 51.36
C THR A 192 -19.23 15.07 50.90
N THR A 193 -17.99 15.26 50.42
CA THR A 193 -16.76 14.56 50.85
C THR A 193 -15.63 14.80 49.84
N VAL A 194 -14.56 15.42 50.33
CA VAL A 194 -13.26 15.61 49.69
C VAL A 194 -12.38 14.41 50.03
N MET A 195 -11.76 13.77 49.04
CA MET A 195 -10.53 12.99 49.24
C MET A 195 -9.50 13.41 48.20
N GLN A 196 -8.47 14.11 48.69
CA GLN A 196 -7.26 14.42 47.96
C GLN A 196 -6.38 13.17 47.94
N LEU A 197 -6.07 12.64 46.76
CA LEU A 197 -5.03 11.62 46.61
C LEU A 197 -3.73 12.30 46.18
N PHE A 198 -2.72 12.18 47.04
CA PHE A 198 -1.35 12.64 46.82
C PHE A 198 -0.69 11.85 45.69
N ALA A 199 -0.23 12.53 44.63
CA ALA A 199 0.70 11.99 43.64
C ALA A 199 2.14 12.44 43.98
N PRO A 200 3.15 11.56 43.91
CA PRO A 200 4.56 11.93 44.08
C PRO A 200 5.13 12.64 42.84
N PRO A 201 6.21 13.43 42.99
CA PRO A 201 6.74 14.26 41.90
C PRO A 201 7.43 13.43 40.81
N ALA A 202 7.13 13.79 39.57
CA ALA A 202 7.77 13.31 38.35
C ALA A 202 9.28 13.58 38.39
N GLN A 203 10.07 12.55 38.09
CA GLN A 203 11.49 12.69 37.75
C GLN A 203 11.59 13.02 36.26
N ALA A 204 12.39 14.04 35.96
CA ALA A 204 12.63 14.54 34.62
C ALA A 204 13.39 13.52 33.77
N VAL A 205 12.86 13.24 32.57
CA VAL A 205 13.59 12.61 31.46
C VAL A 205 13.90 13.72 30.43
N PRO A 206 15.15 13.85 29.94
CA PRO A 206 15.56 14.95 29.06
C PRO A 206 15.01 14.85 27.63
N PRO A 207 14.86 15.98 26.89
CA PRO A 207 14.25 16.01 25.56
C PRO A 207 15.30 15.95 24.43
N SER A 208 15.16 15.01 23.48
CA SER A 208 15.62 15.07 22.07
C SER A 208 14.99 13.86 21.35
N ALA A 209 14.20 13.93 20.29
CA ALA A 209 14.28 14.77 19.11
C ALA A 209 12.89 15.24 18.65
N GLN A 210 12.82 16.53 18.32
CA GLN A 210 11.69 17.15 17.65
C GLN A 210 11.72 16.76 16.16
N ALA A 211 10.71 16.04 15.68
CA ALA A 211 10.26 16.17 14.31
C ALA A 211 9.16 17.25 14.30
N ASN A 212 9.41 18.32 13.55
CA ASN A 212 8.47 19.41 13.34
C ASN A 212 7.26 18.91 12.53
N SER A 213 6.05 19.07 13.08
CA SER A 213 4.85 19.35 12.28
C SER A 213 3.83 20.15 13.12
N THR A 214 4.16 21.39 13.44
CA THR A 214 3.10 22.37 13.72
C THR A 214 2.60 22.92 12.40
N ASN A 215 1.53 22.33 11.89
CA ASN A 215 0.54 23.04 11.08
C ASN A 215 -0.80 22.91 11.80
N PRO A 216 -1.22 23.91 12.59
CA PRO A 216 -2.57 23.99 13.12
C PRO A 216 -3.35 24.95 12.22
N ASP A 217 -3.88 24.46 11.09
CA ASP A 217 -5.07 25.01 10.41
C ASP A 217 -5.19 24.42 9.01
N SER A 218 -5.95 23.34 8.89
CA SER A 218 -6.57 22.91 7.64
C SER A 218 -7.84 22.13 7.97
N GLY A 219 -8.80 22.77 8.66
CA GLY A 219 -10.21 22.35 8.76
C GLY A 219 -10.48 20.84 8.78
N THR A 220 -9.67 20.08 9.51
CA THR A 220 -9.69 18.61 9.46
C THR A 220 -10.93 18.14 10.18
N ALA A 221 -11.75 17.35 9.49
CA ALA A 221 -12.80 16.57 10.14
C ALA A 221 -12.20 15.84 11.34
N ALA A 222 -12.98 15.66 12.41
CA ALA A 222 -12.51 14.92 13.58
C ALA A 222 -11.93 13.56 13.13
N PRO A 223 -10.79 13.12 13.70
CA PRO A 223 -10.18 11.84 13.32
C PRO A 223 -11.21 10.72 13.37
N LEU A 224 -11.21 9.87 12.35
CA LEU A 224 -12.15 8.76 12.22
C LEU A 224 -12.06 7.87 13.47
N ASP A 225 -13.20 7.62 14.12
CA ASP A 225 -13.25 6.67 15.24
C ASP A 225 -13.16 5.23 14.72
N LEU A 226 -11.95 4.67 14.73
CA LEU A 226 -11.65 3.32 14.24
C LEU A 226 -12.44 2.22 14.98
N SER A 227 -12.86 2.45 16.23
CA SER A 227 -13.66 1.47 16.99
C SER A 227 -15.03 1.21 16.37
N GLN A 228 -15.50 2.11 15.50
CA GLN A 228 -16.73 1.93 14.73
C GLN A 228 -16.56 0.96 13.56
N TYR A 229 -15.33 0.70 13.13
CA TYR A 229 -14.99 -0.11 11.97
C TYR A 229 -14.39 -1.45 12.38
N TYR A 230 -13.50 -1.44 13.37
CA TYR A 230 -12.73 -2.60 13.79
C TYR A 230 -13.01 -2.99 15.23
N ALA A 231 -13.29 -4.28 15.46
CA ALA A 231 -13.52 -4.83 16.79
C ALA A 231 -12.24 -4.89 17.63
N ASP A 232 -11.08 -4.92 16.97
CA ASP A 232 -9.73 -4.95 17.52
C ASP A 232 -8.98 -3.62 17.31
N ALA A 233 -9.72 -2.50 17.17
CA ALA A 233 -9.15 -1.16 16.98
C ALA A 233 -8.21 -0.74 18.11
N ASP A 234 -8.42 -1.25 19.33
CA ASP A 234 -7.58 -1.02 20.50
C ASP A 234 -6.19 -1.67 20.39
N THR A 235 -6.01 -2.61 19.46
CA THR A 235 -4.72 -3.26 19.19
C THR A 235 -3.89 -2.54 18.13
N ILE A 236 -4.44 -1.50 17.49
CA ILE A 236 -3.74 -0.65 16.53
C ILE A 236 -2.78 0.26 17.31
N PRO A 237 -1.47 0.23 17.02
CA PRO A 237 -0.52 1.08 17.71
C PRO A 237 -0.82 2.58 17.51
N ASP A 238 -0.59 3.39 18.54
CA ASP A 238 -0.85 4.84 18.53
C ASP A 238 -0.21 5.56 17.33
N TYR A 239 0.99 5.13 16.92
CA TYR A 239 1.71 5.74 15.80
C TYR A 239 1.06 5.51 14.43
N ALA A 240 0.11 4.57 14.32
CA ALA A 240 -0.52 4.17 13.06
C ALA A 240 -2.01 4.54 12.98
N GLN A 241 -2.56 5.15 14.03
CA GLN A 241 -4.00 5.45 14.12
C GLN A 241 -4.44 6.36 12.97
N ASP A 242 -3.65 7.39 12.66
CA ASP A 242 -3.96 8.37 11.62
C ASP A 242 -3.90 7.74 10.23
N GLU A 243 -2.86 6.96 9.93
CA GLU A 243 -2.69 6.29 8.64
C GLU A 243 -3.77 5.24 8.42
N VAL A 244 -4.13 4.48 9.46
CA VAL A 244 -5.23 3.51 9.36
C VAL A 244 -6.58 4.22 9.18
N ALA A 245 -6.80 5.35 9.84
CA ALA A 245 -8.00 6.18 9.62
C ALA A 245 -8.08 6.67 8.16
N ILE A 246 -6.99 7.20 7.63
CA ILE A 246 -6.91 7.65 6.23
C ILE A 246 -7.18 6.49 5.26
N ALA A 247 -6.53 5.34 5.45
CA ALA A 247 -6.73 4.19 4.59
C ALA A 247 -8.15 3.63 4.68
N THR A 248 -8.77 3.69 5.85
CA THR A 248 -10.17 3.29 6.07
C THR A 248 -11.13 4.26 5.38
N GLU A 249 -10.89 5.56 5.51
CA GLU A 249 -11.70 6.61 4.89
C GLU A 249 -11.64 6.56 3.36
N ALA A 250 -10.45 6.31 2.80
CA ALA A 250 -10.27 6.15 1.37
C ALA A 250 -10.76 4.80 0.82
N GLY A 251 -11.24 3.89 1.68
CA GLY A 251 -11.74 2.59 1.25
C GLY A 251 -10.66 1.60 0.81
N LEU A 252 -9.43 1.78 1.29
CA LEU A 252 -8.27 0.98 0.87
C LEU A 252 -8.17 -0.38 1.59
N ILE A 253 -8.86 -0.53 2.71
CA ILE A 253 -8.75 -1.70 3.57
C ILE A 253 -9.67 -2.83 3.08
N VAL A 254 -9.07 -3.99 2.78
CA VAL A 254 -9.78 -5.24 2.51
C VAL A 254 -9.55 -6.21 3.65
N ASN A 255 -10.61 -6.55 4.38
CA ASN A 255 -10.57 -7.43 5.53
C ASN A 255 -11.35 -8.72 5.21
N TYR A 256 -10.61 -9.81 5.05
CA TYR A 256 -11.17 -11.14 4.80
C TYR A 256 -10.69 -12.12 5.86
N PRO A 257 -11.55 -13.04 6.35
CA PRO A 257 -12.97 -13.22 5.99
C PRO A 257 -13.94 -12.33 6.79
N ASP A 258 -13.47 -11.63 7.82
CA ASP A 258 -14.32 -10.77 8.65
C ASP A 258 -13.94 -9.29 8.42
N PRO A 259 -14.85 -8.46 7.84
CA PRO A 259 -14.56 -7.06 7.58
C PRO A 259 -14.26 -6.24 8.85
N LYS A 260 -14.65 -6.73 10.03
CA LYS A 260 -14.48 -6.03 11.32
C LYS A 260 -13.19 -6.36 12.05
N LEU A 261 -12.35 -7.25 11.53
CA LEU A 261 -11.07 -7.60 12.15
C LEU A 261 -9.92 -7.03 11.34
N PHE A 262 -9.19 -6.07 11.92
CA PHE A 262 -8.07 -5.42 11.27
C PHE A 262 -6.78 -6.23 11.36
N ASN A 263 -6.54 -6.92 12.48
CA ASN A 263 -5.35 -7.73 12.78
C ASN A 263 -4.02 -6.99 12.57
N PRO A 264 -3.78 -5.84 13.24
CA PRO A 264 -2.67 -4.93 12.93
C PRO A 264 -1.28 -5.57 13.08
N ASN A 265 -1.12 -6.44 14.07
CA ASN A 265 0.18 -6.97 14.49
C ASN A 265 0.54 -8.30 13.83
N GLN A 266 -0.32 -8.83 12.94
CA GLN A 266 -0.02 -10.04 12.19
C GLN A 266 0.83 -9.71 10.95
N PRO A 267 1.74 -10.60 10.53
CA PRO A 267 2.36 -10.52 9.20
C PRO A 267 1.32 -10.45 8.10
N ILE A 268 1.49 -9.53 7.15
CA ILE A 268 0.61 -9.46 5.99
C ILE A 268 0.99 -10.56 4.99
N SER A 269 -0.01 -11.29 4.51
CA SER A 269 0.19 -12.29 3.46
C SER A 269 0.29 -11.65 2.08
N ARG A 270 0.90 -12.35 1.13
CA ARG A 270 1.03 -11.89 -0.26
C ARG A 270 -0.31 -11.65 -0.95
N GLY A 271 -1.34 -12.44 -0.61
CA GLY A 271 -2.71 -12.25 -1.11
C GLY A 271 -3.36 -10.99 -0.54
N GLU A 272 -3.12 -10.67 0.73
CA GLU A 272 -3.56 -9.41 1.34
C GLU A 272 -2.80 -8.21 0.77
N THR A 273 -1.49 -8.33 0.56
CA THR A 273 -0.71 -7.31 -0.16
C THR A 273 -1.29 -7.06 -1.55
N ALA A 274 -1.67 -8.11 -2.28
CA ALA A 274 -2.30 -7.94 -3.59
C ALA A 274 -3.62 -7.17 -3.51
N ALA A 275 -4.48 -7.48 -2.53
CA ALA A 275 -5.72 -6.75 -2.30
C ALA A 275 -5.47 -5.28 -1.95
N LEU A 276 -4.52 -5.01 -1.06
CA LEU A 276 -4.17 -3.67 -0.60
C LEU A 276 -3.61 -2.80 -1.73
N ILE A 277 -2.62 -3.30 -2.49
CA ILE A 277 -2.03 -2.59 -3.63
C ILE A 277 -3.06 -2.35 -4.73
N TYR A 278 -3.94 -3.33 -4.99
CA TYR A 278 -5.03 -3.17 -5.94
C TYR A 278 -5.96 -2.02 -5.54
N GLN A 279 -6.38 -1.93 -4.27
CA GLN A 279 -7.29 -0.86 -3.83
C GLN A 279 -6.66 0.53 -3.99
N VAL A 280 -5.36 0.66 -3.72
CA VAL A 280 -4.65 1.93 -3.94
C VAL A 280 -4.64 2.31 -5.42
N LEU A 281 -4.37 1.36 -6.31
CA LEU A 281 -4.34 1.63 -7.75
C LEU A 281 -5.74 1.89 -8.32
N GLU A 282 -6.78 1.21 -7.84
CA GLU A 282 -8.18 1.51 -8.14
C GLU A 282 -8.54 2.93 -7.70
N ASN A 283 -8.19 3.29 -6.45
CA ASN A 283 -8.41 4.62 -5.90
C ASN A 283 -7.74 5.71 -6.75
N ARG A 284 -6.57 5.44 -7.34
CA ARG A 284 -5.86 6.34 -8.26
C ARG A 284 -6.38 6.33 -9.70
N GLY A 285 -7.35 5.47 -10.01
CA GLY A 285 -7.87 5.28 -11.38
C GLY A 285 -6.90 4.58 -12.33
N GLU A 286 -5.90 3.87 -11.80
CA GLU A 286 -4.89 3.14 -12.58
C GLU A 286 -5.30 1.68 -12.87
N LEU A 287 -6.22 1.14 -12.07
CA LEU A 287 -6.87 -0.15 -12.32
C LEU A 287 -8.39 0.01 -12.35
N GLU A 288 -9.04 -0.86 -13.13
CA GLU A 288 -10.50 -0.94 -13.20
C GLU A 288 -11.09 -1.37 -11.84
N PRO A 289 -12.22 -0.80 -11.41
CA PRO A 289 -12.85 -1.15 -10.15
C PRO A 289 -13.39 -2.58 -10.16
N LEU A 290 -13.53 -3.17 -8.97
CA LEU A 290 -14.22 -4.45 -8.85
C LEU A 290 -15.67 -4.34 -9.39
N PRO A 291 -16.20 -5.39 -10.05
CA PRO A 291 -17.61 -5.43 -10.40
C PRO A 291 -18.49 -5.17 -9.18
N ALA A 292 -19.50 -4.31 -9.32
CA ALA A 292 -20.34 -3.90 -8.20
C ALA A 292 -21.14 -5.07 -7.56
N ASP A 293 -21.37 -6.14 -8.33
CA ASP A 293 -22.02 -7.38 -7.93
C ASP A 293 -21.03 -8.42 -7.35
N SER A 294 -19.74 -8.08 -7.27
CA SER A 294 -18.73 -8.94 -6.66
C SER A 294 -18.99 -9.12 -5.18
N ASP A 295 -18.99 -10.38 -4.75
CA ASP A 295 -19.04 -10.75 -3.33
C ASP A 295 -17.90 -10.15 -2.51
N LEU A 296 -16.82 -9.68 -3.15
CA LEU A 296 -15.68 -9.07 -2.47
C LEU A 296 -15.95 -7.66 -1.97
N VAL A 297 -16.96 -6.96 -2.52
CA VAL A 297 -17.30 -5.59 -2.11
C VAL A 297 -17.67 -5.52 -0.62
N LYS A 298 -18.16 -6.62 -0.03
CA LYS A 298 -18.49 -6.71 1.41
C LYS A 298 -17.27 -6.78 2.34
N TYR A 299 -16.10 -7.09 1.78
CA TYR A 299 -14.83 -7.16 2.51
C TYR A 299 -14.03 -5.85 2.40
N VAL A 300 -14.41 -4.96 1.48
CA VAL A 300 -13.86 -3.61 1.40
C VAL A 300 -14.52 -2.77 2.48
N VAL A 301 -13.70 -2.24 3.39
CA VAL A 301 -14.16 -1.38 4.49
C VAL A 301 -14.46 -0.01 3.92
N LYS A 302 -15.74 0.37 3.88
CA LYS A 302 -16.17 1.67 3.35
C LYS A 302 -16.42 2.66 4.49
N PRO A 303 -16.12 3.95 4.30
CA PRO A 303 -16.48 4.97 5.28
C PRO A 303 -18.00 4.99 5.48
N LYS A 304 -18.42 5.09 6.74
CA LYS A 304 -19.82 5.28 7.10
C LYS A 304 -20.24 6.71 6.77
N PRO A 305 -21.49 6.94 6.33
CA PRO A 305 -22.02 8.29 6.25
C PRO A 305 -21.93 8.96 7.62
N GLN A 306 -21.19 10.07 7.70
CA GLN A 306 -21.17 10.95 8.86
C GLN A 306 -22.60 11.48 9.03
N ILE A 307 -23.33 10.99 10.04
CA ILE A 307 -24.61 11.58 10.39
C ILE A 307 -24.27 12.93 11.03
N THR A 308 -24.45 14.02 10.29
CA THR A 308 -24.41 15.36 10.87
C THR A 308 -25.54 15.43 11.87
N GLN A 309 -25.19 15.39 13.15
CA GLN A 309 -26.11 15.64 14.25
C GLN A 309 -26.41 17.13 14.22
N ASP A 310 -27.49 17.51 13.54
CA ASP A 310 -28.05 18.87 13.61
C ASP A 310 -28.50 19.11 15.06
N ASP A 311 -27.88 20.10 15.72
CA ASP A 311 -28.27 20.65 17.04
C ASP A 311 -29.58 21.46 16.97
#